data_AF-A0A9E5G040-F1
#
_entry.id   AF-A0A9E5G040-F1
#
_cell.length_a   1.000
_cell.length_b   1.000
_cell.length_c   1.000
_cell.angle_alpha   90.00
_cell.angle_beta   90.00
_cell.angle_gamma   90.00
#
_symmetry.space_group_name_H-M   'P 1'
#
loop_
_entity.id
_entity.type
_entity.pdbx_description
1 polymer ?
#
loop_
_entity_poly.entity_id
_entity_poly.type
_entity_poly.pdbx_seq_one_letter_code
_entity_poly.pdbx_strand_id
1 'polypeptide(L)'
;MGNAYISKYGNGAVSTNVATPNAGNYANMEGLVASGAGDTRTFYGGGNDQDNSGALRFVSLRYGGKVVGLGNELNGLSLGGVGRDTIIDHIEIMNNVDDGIEIWGGTVDLKYFSIWNIGDDSFDVDQGWRGKAQFGLIVSGYCIPGAASGSGFPDSAVEMDGAEKSDAQPVTTTAFYNMTLIGQPLSGKAATKFRDNARAQFNNSIFMDTGKEVVKNDNTDGEATGGQTGYGYNGTLTFADTWTTAYNVYSTVNPFASPASAYTAQSSGKLIQYTDSVFFNNTNAAAYTEA
;
A
#
# COMPACT_ATOMS: atom_id res chain seq x y z
N MET A 1 -11.47 -7.29 7.99
CA MET A 1 -10.97 -6.66 9.23
C MET A 1 -10.21 -7.72 9.98
N GLY A 2 -8.95 -7.46 10.28
CA GLY A 2 -8.12 -8.36 11.07
C GLY A 2 -7.52 -7.69 12.30
N ASN A 3 -6.78 -8.51 13.04
CA ASN A 3 -6.21 -8.18 14.35
C ASN A 3 -4.68 -8.00 14.36
N ALA A 4 -4.06 -7.80 13.19
CA ALA A 4 -2.62 -7.63 13.06
C ALA A 4 -2.17 -6.18 13.36
N TYR A 5 -0.86 -5.99 13.56
CA TYR A 5 -0.33 -4.65 13.86
C TYR A 5 -0.54 -3.66 12.69
N ILE A 6 -0.85 -2.42 13.05
CA ILE A 6 -0.99 -1.26 12.17
C ILE A 6 -0.23 -0.06 12.74
N SER A 7 0.15 0.88 11.89
CA SER A 7 0.80 2.15 12.25
C SER A 7 -0.05 3.38 11.94
N LYS A 8 -1.30 3.33 12.41
CA LYS A 8 -2.25 4.45 12.33
C LYS A 8 -1.91 5.54 13.37
N TYR A 9 -1.74 6.79 12.95
CA TYR A 9 -1.58 7.95 13.82
C TYR A 9 -2.81 8.87 13.74
N GLY A 10 -3.58 8.91 14.84
CA GLY A 10 -4.73 9.81 14.92
C GLY A 10 -6.00 9.24 14.27
N ASN A 11 -7.11 9.93 14.52
CA ASN A 11 -8.48 9.57 14.15
C ASN A 11 -9.08 8.29 14.81
N GLY A 12 -9.53 8.44 16.06
CA GLY A 12 -10.82 7.84 16.48
C GLY A 12 -10.87 6.65 17.44
N ALA A 13 -9.78 5.93 17.76
CA ALA A 13 -9.89 4.80 18.71
C ALA A 13 -8.67 4.48 19.61
N VAL A 14 -7.56 5.24 19.53
CA VAL A 14 -6.38 5.01 20.39
C VAL A 14 -6.45 5.92 21.63
N SER A 15 -6.61 5.34 22.83
CA SER A 15 -6.68 6.13 24.08
C SER A 15 -5.34 6.71 24.51
N THR A 16 -4.22 6.22 23.97
CA THR A 16 -2.89 6.85 24.04
C THR A 16 -2.06 6.38 22.85
N ASN A 17 -1.89 7.25 21.86
CA ASN A 17 -1.07 7.05 20.67
C ASN A 17 0.41 6.86 21.06
N VAL A 18 1.07 5.83 20.52
CA VAL A 18 2.52 5.66 20.63
C VAL A 18 3.10 5.35 19.26
N ALA A 19 4.20 6.04 18.91
CA ALA A 19 4.94 5.78 17.67
C ALA A 19 5.61 4.39 17.66
N THR A 20 5.67 3.73 18.82
CA THR A 20 6.14 2.35 18.96
C THR A 20 5.03 1.34 18.69
N PRO A 21 5.36 0.12 18.24
CA PRO A 21 4.37 -0.91 17.99
C PRO A 21 3.56 -1.24 19.24
N ASN A 22 2.24 -1.28 19.11
CA ASN A 22 1.34 -1.52 20.23
C ASN A 22 0.14 -2.38 19.80
N ALA A 23 -0.10 -3.48 20.52
CA ALA A 23 -1.21 -4.40 20.27
C ALA A 23 -2.59 -3.80 20.60
N GLY A 24 -2.61 -2.65 21.26
CA GLY A 24 -3.79 -1.84 21.53
C GLY A 24 -4.14 -0.84 20.41
N ASN A 25 -3.38 -0.79 19.31
CA ASN A 25 -3.66 0.12 18.21
C ASN A 25 -4.79 -0.44 17.34
N TYR A 26 -5.87 0.34 17.20
CA TYR A 26 -6.98 0.06 16.31
C TYR A 26 -7.43 1.36 15.62
N ALA A 27 -8.04 1.21 14.45
CA ALA A 27 -8.56 2.31 13.65
C ALA A 27 -9.94 1.96 13.10
N ASN A 28 -10.73 2.98 12.79
CA ASN A 28 -11.97 2.80 12.05
C ASN A 28 -11.67 2.64 10.56
N MET A 29 -12.26 1.63 9.95
CA MET A 29 -12.21 1.40 8.51
C MET A 29 -12.93 2.52 7.79
N GLU A 30 -12.26 3.10 6.81
CA GLU A 30 -12.85 4.14 5.97
C GLU A 30 -14.16 3.68 5.31
N GLY A 31 -15.09 4.61 5.17
CA GLY A 31 -16.41 4.36 4.58
C GLY A 31 -17.35 3.51 5.45
N LEU A 32 -16.92 3.00 6.61
CA LEU A 32 -17.75 2.22 7.52
C LEU A 32 -18.21 3.03 8.74
N VAL A 33 -19.48 2.88 9.10
CA VAL A 33 -20.08 3.53 10.26
C VAL A 33 -20.63 2.45 11.20
N ALA A 34 -20.30 2.58 12.49
CA ALA A 34 -20.81 1.71 13.53
C ALA A 34 -22.34 1.69 13.54
N SER A 35 -22.95 0.50 13.59
CA SER A 35 -24.41 0.36 13.59
C SER A 35 -25.08 0.76 14.91
N GLY A 36 -24.28 0.99 15.96
CA GLY A 36 -24.72 1.42 17.28
C GLY A 36 -23.55 1.58 18.24
N ALA A 37 -23.84 2.09 19.44
CA ALA A 37 -22.82 2.25 20.48
C ALA A 37 -22.19 0.89 20.84
N GLY A 38 -20.86 0.82 20.80
CA GLY A 38 -20.12 -0.41 21.10
C GLY A 38 -19.95 -1.39 19.94
N ASP A 39 -20.41 -1.05 18.73
CA ASP A 39 -20.13 -1.86 17.54
C ASP A 39 -18.66 -1.74 17.13
N THR A 40 -17.89 -2.80 17.33
CA THR A 40 -16.46 -2.86 17.03
C THR A 40 -16.16 -3.46 15.66
N ARG A 41 -17.17 -3.86 14.88
CA ARG A 41 -16.96 -4.51 13.57
C ARG A 41 -16.38 -3.57 12.52
N THR A 42 -16.45 -2.26 12.76
CA THR A 42 -15.82 -1.23 11.92
C THR A 42 -14.38 -0.94 12.33
N PHE A 43 -13.81 -1.66 13.31
CA PHE A 43 -12.42 -1.50 13.72
C PHE A 43 -11.48 -2.59 13.19
N TYR A 44 -10.29 -2.19 12.77
CA TYR A 44 -9.17 -3.06 12.43
C TYR A 44 -7.91 -2.67 13.22
N GLY A 45 -6.92 -3.56 13.24
CA GLY A 45 -5.69 -3.37 14.01
C GLY A 45 -5.63 -4.32 15.19
N GLY A 46 -4.54 -4.30 15.95
CA GLY A 46 -4.28 -5.20 17.05
C GLY A 46 -2.81 -5.54 17.18
N GLY A 47 -2.50 -6.75 17.61
CA GLY A 47 -1.12 -7.23 17.79
C GLY A 47 -0.90 -8.69 17.41
N ASN A 48 -1.79 -9.27 16.62
CA ASN A 48 -1.71 -10.64 16.16
C ASN A 48 -1.41 -10.70 14.66
N ASP A 49 -0.13 -10.72 14.28
CA ASP A 49 0.28 -10.89 12.88
C ASP A 49 -0.10 -12.27 12.31
N GLN A 50 -0.50 -13.24 13.15
CA GLN A 50 -1.01 -14.55 12.75
C GLN A 50 -2.55 -14.58 12.74
N ASP A 51 -3.22 -13.41 12.76
CA ASP A 51 -4.68 -13.37 12.67
C ASP A 51 -5.18 -14.06 11.39
N ASN A 52 -6.25 -14.85 11.55
CA ASN A 52 -6.94 -15.50 10.44
C ASN A 52 -8.33 -14.88 10.29
N SER A 53 -8.45 -13.94 9.35
CA SER A 53 -9.70 -13.28 9.01
C SER A 53 -10.55 -14.08 8.02
N GLY A 54 -10.17 -15.32 7.70
CA GLY A 54 -10.89 -16.23 6.81
C GLY A 54 -10.23 -16.42 5.44
N ALA A 55 -11.07 -16.63 4.42
CA ALA A 55 -10.61 -16.87 3.06
C ALA A 55 -11.49 -16.14 2.03
N LEU A 56 -10.86 -15.45 1.07
CA LEU A 56 -11.50 -14.89 -0.12
C LEU A 56 -10.83 -15.50 -1.35
N ARG A 57 -11.59 -16.26 -2.15
CA ARG A 57 -11.06 -16.98 -3.31
C ARG A 57 -12.00 -16.93 -4.49
N PHE A 58 -11.48 -16.69 -5.69
CA PHE A 58 -12.27 -16.66 -6.93
C PHE A 58 -13.39 -15.63 -6.89
N VAL A 59 -13.05 -14.39 -6.54
CA VAL A 59 -14.00 -13.29 -6.39
C VAL A 59 -13.71 -12.20 -7.42
N SER A 60 -14.76 -11.71 -8.06
CA SER A 60 -14.70 -10.59 -9.00
C SER A 60 -15.50 -9.42 -8.45
N LEU A 61 -14.81 -8.34 -8.11
CA LEU A 61 -15.34 -7.08 -7.60
C LEU A 61 -15.34 -6.07 -8.74
N ARG A 62 -16.51 -5.61 -9.19
CA ARG A 62 -16.60 -4.77 -10.39
C ARG A 62 -17.53 -3.58 -10.17
N TYR A 63 -17.16 -2.43 -10.74
CA TYR A 63 -17.97 -1.21 -10.74
C TYR A 63 -18.30 -0.71 -9.32
N GLY A 64 -17.35 -0.84 -8.39
CA GLY A 64 -17.42 -0.30 -7.03
C GLY A 64 -17.09 1.20 -6.97
N GLY A 65 -16.76 1.73 -5.79
CA GLY A 65 -16.36 3.15 -5.69
C GLY A 65 -17.51 4.13 -5.51
N LYS A 66 -18.48 3.80 -4.64
CA LYS A 66 -19.50 4.78 -4.26
C LYS A 66 -18.84 5.94 -3.51
N VAL A 67 -19.01 7.16 -4.02
CA VAL A 67 -18.73 8.40 -3.27
C VAL A 67 -19.63 8.45 -2.04
N VAL A 68 -19.05 8.31 -0.85
CA VAL A 68 -19.77 8.38 0.43
C VAL A 68 -19.53 9.71 1.16
N GLY A 69 -18.53 10.48 0.74
CA GLY A 69 -18.23 11.85 1.17
C GLY A 69 -17.42 12.61 0.12
N LEU A 70 -17.09 13.88 0.37
CA LEU A 70 -16.20 14.63 -0.53
C LEU A 70 -14.77 14.11 -0.34
N GLY A 71 -14.18 13.50 -1.37
CA GLY A 71 -12.87 12.84 -1.27
C GLY A 71 -12.90 11.64 -0.33
N ASN A 72 -14.01 10.90 -0.35
CA ASN A 72 -14.18 9.66 0.39
C ASN A 72 -15.04 8.73 -0.46
N GLU A 73 -14.35 7.88 -1.20
CA GLU A 73 -14.91 6.88 -2.08
C GLU A 73 -14.66 5.48 -1.47
N LEU A 74 -15.22 4.43 -2.07
CA LEU A 74 -15.04 3.06 -1.56
C LEU A 74 -14.08 2.28 -2.44
N ASN A 75 -13.13 1.57 -1.85
CA ASN A 75 -12.18 0.78 -2.62
C ASN A 75 -12.81 -0.51 -3.14
N GLY A 76 -12.18 -1.10 -4.17
CA GLY A 76 -12.60 -2.38 -4.70
C GLY A 76 -12.51 -3.46 -3.63
N LEU A 77 -11.34 -3.60 -3.01
CA LEU A 77 -11.08 -4.47 -1.87
C LEU A 77 -10.27 -3.75 -0.79
N SER A 78 -10.93 -3.48 0.33
CA SER A 78 -10.36 -2.87 1.54
C SER A 78 -9.87 -3.93 2.54
N LEU A 79 -8.59 -3.90 2.92
CA LEU A 79 -7.96 -4.85 3.84
C LEU A 79 -7.30 -4.13 5.03
N GLY A 80 -8.01 -4.00 6.15
CA GLY A 80 -7.46 -3.43 7.38
C GLY A 80 -6.93 -4.50 8.34
N GLY A 81 -5.66 -4.41 8.71
CA GLY A 81 -5.03 -5.18 9.79
C GLY A 81 -5.10 -6.70 9.60
N VAL A 82 -5.14 -7.19 8.36
CA VAL A 82 -5.35 -8.63 8.08
C VAL A 82 -4.07 -9.41 8.31
N GLY A 83 -4.16 -10.52 9.06
CA GLY A 83 -3.01 -11.36 9.41
C GLY A 83 -2.66 -12.41 8.35
N ARG A 84 -1.42 -12.94 8.44
CA ARG A 84 -0.83 -13.84 7.42
C ARG A 84 -1.48 -15.23 7.31
N ASP A 85 -2.28 -15.62 8.30
CA ASP A 85 -2.99 -16.91 8.28
C ASP A 85 -4.31 -16.80 7.49
N THR A 86 -4.66 -15.60 7.01
CA THR A 86 -5.77 -15.33 6.09
C THR A 86 -5.40 -15.69 4.66
N ILE A 87 -6.34 -16.27 3.91
CA ILE A 87 -6.13 -16.64 2.50
C ILE A 87 -6.84 -15.64 1.59
N ILE A 88 -6.11 -14.90 0.76
CA ILE A 88 -6.67 -14.06 -0.29
C ILE A 88 -6.02 -14.43 -1.62
N ASP A 89 -6.77 -15.10 -2.50
CA ASP A 89 -6.26 -15.49 -3.81
C ASP A 89 -7.29 -15.51 -4.93
N HIS A 90 -6.87 -15.42 -6.19
CA HIS A 90 -7.75 -15.40 -7.36
C HIS A 90 -8.82 -14.29 -7.27
N ILE A 91 -8.37 -13.05 -7.11
CA ILE A 91 -9.25 -11.88 -7.01
C ILE A 91 -9.14 -11.03 -8.27
N GLU A 92 -10.27 -10.64 -8.84
CA GLU A 92 -10.34 -9.64 -9.90
C GLU A 92 -11.02 -8.38 -9.36
N ILE A 93 -10.44 -7.22 -9.66
CA ILE A 93 -11.03 -5.92 -9.44
C ILE A 93 -11.10 -5.18 -10.77
N MET A 94 -12.27 -4.65 -11.13
CA MET A 94 -12.46 -3.95 -12.41
C MET A 94 -13.33 -2.70 -12.25
N ASN A 95 -12.91 -1.59 -12.85
CA ASN A 95 -13.70 -0.34 -12.93
C ASN A 95 -14.15 0.19 -11.56
N ASN A 96 -13.29 0.14 -10.54
CA ASN A 96 -13.55 0.84 -9.28
C ASN A 96 -13.32 2.34 -9.47
N VAL A 97 -14.12 3.19 -8.81
CA VAL A 97 -13.94 4.66 -8.88
C VAL A 97 -12.72 5.10 -8.09
N ASP A 98 -12.54 4.51 -6.91
CA ASP A 98 -11.39 4.69 -6.03
C ASP A 98 -10.38 3.57 -6.27
N ASP A 99 -9.53 3.27 -5.30
CA ASP A 99 -8.51 2.23 -5.39
C ASP A 99 -9.01 0.82 -5.73
N GLY A 100 -8.13 0.04 -6.35
CA GLY A 100 -8.41 -1.35 -6.71
C GLY A 100 -8.38 -2.24 -5.48
N ILE A 101 -7.20 -2.36 -4.89
CA ILE A 101 -6.98 -2.96 -3.57
C ILE A 101 -6.32 -1.90 -2.71
N GLU A 102 -6.84 -1.67 -1.52
CA GLU A 102 -6.18 -0.83 -0.51
C GLU A 102 -5.97 -1.63 0.78
N ILE A 103 -4.74 -1.58 1.29
CA ILE A 103 -4.32 -2.34 2.47
C ILE A 103 -3.80 -1.39 3.55
N TRP A 104 -4.46 -1.40 4.70
CA TRP A 104 -3.99 -0.68 5.89
C TRP A 104 -3.38 -1.65 6.90
N GLY A 105 -2.06 -1.74 6.87
CA GLY A 105 -1.27 -2.54 7.79
C GLY A 105 -1.53 -4.05 7.74
N GLY A 106 -1.06 -4.76 8.77
CA GLY A 106 -1.11 -6.21 8.84
C GLY A 106 -0.04 -6.94 8.01
N THR A 107 -0.27 -8.22 7.75
CA THR A 107 0.74 -9.14 7.19
C THR A 107 0.17 -10.15 6.19
N VAL A 108 -1.07 -9.95 5.74
CA VAL A 108 -1.71 -10.82 4.74
C VAL A 108 -0.90 -10.89 3.46
N ASP A 109 -0.78 -12.10 2.91
CA ASP A 109 -0.19 -12.32 1.58
C ASP A 109 -1.31 -12.39 0.53
N LEU A 110 -1.06 -11.82 -0.66
CA LEU A 110 -1.97 -11.87 -1.81
C LEU A 110 -1.38 -12.70 -2.95
N LYS A 111 -2.18 -13.58 -3.57
CA LYS A 111 -1.75 -14.38 -4.73
C LYS A 111 -2.78 -14.42 -5.85
N TYR A 112 -2.33 -14.34 -7.09
CA TYR A 112 -3.20 -14.42 -8.27
C TYR A 112 -4.28 -13.35 -8.25
N PHE A 113 -3.95 -12.15 -8.67
CA PHE A 113 -4.93 -11.07 -8.73
C PHE A 113 -4.81 -10.27 -10.02
N SER A 114 -5.92 -9.67 -10.44
CA SER A 114 -5.95 -8.77 -11.58
C SER A 114 -6.73 -7.51 -11.23
N ILE A 115 -6.15 -6.36 -11.56
CA ILE A 115 -6.72 -5.04 -11.27
C ILE A 115 -6.77 -4.27 -12.58
N TRP A 116 -7.95 -3.82 -12.99
CA TRP A 116 -8.17 -3.27 -14.32
C TRP A 116 -9.00 -1.98 -14.29
N ASN A 117 -8.49 -0.92 -14.93
CA ASN A 117 -9.18 0.35 -15.16
C ASN A 117 -9.76 0.97 -13.88
N ILE A 118 -8.89 1.14 -12.90
CA ILE A 118 -9.18 1.79 -11.61
C ILE A 118 -9.15 3.31 -11.76
N GLY A 119 -9.93 4.02 -10.95
CA GLY A 119 -10.08 5.47 -11.00
C GLY A 119 -9.10 6.26 -10.12
N ASP A 120 -8.36 5.60 -9.24
CA ASP A 120 -7.20 6.17 -8.53
C ASP A 120 -6.01 5.18 -8.54
N ASP A 121 -5.51 4.72 -7.40
CA ASP A 121 -4.38 3.81 -7.31
C ASP A 121 -4.82 2.35 -7.48
N SER A 122 -4.12 1.60 -8.35
CA SER A 122 -4.56 0.22 -8.61
C SER A 122 -4.32 -0.68 -7.40
N PHE A 123 -3.17 -0.53 -6.76
CA PHE A 123 -2.80 -1.26 -5.55
C PHE A 123 -2.18 -0.27 -4.58
N ASP A 124 -2.91 0.06 -3.53
CA ASP A 124 -2.47 0.99 -2.50
C ASP A 124 -2.22 0.27 -1.17
N VAL A 125 -1.18 0.71 -0.47
CA VAL A 125 -0.80 0.20 0.85
C VAL A 125 -0.36 1.32 1.75
N ASP A 126 -0.82 1.25 2.99
CA ASP A 126 -0.50 2.22 4.04
C ASP A 126 -0.42 1.49 5.41
N GLN A 127 -0.09 2.22 6.47
CA GLN A 127 -0.15 1.82 7.87
C GLN A 127 0.65 0.55 8.19
N GLY A 128 1.76 0.37 7.48
CA GLY A 128 2.77 -0.61 7.86
C GLY A 128 2.49 -2.02 7.40
N TRP A 129 1.95 -2.19 6.18
CA TRP A 129 1.76 -3.52 5.63
C TRP A 129 3.10 -4.24 5.42
N ARG A 130 3.16 -5.48 5.89
CA ARG A 130 4.38 -6.32 5.93
C ARG A 130 4.15 -7.70 5.31
N GLY A 131 3.17 -7.81 4.42
CA GLY A 131 2.88 -9.01 3.64
C GLY A 131 3.65 -9.08 2.32
N LYS A 132 3.24 -10.00 1.45
CA LYS A 132 3.77 -10.19 0.09
C LYS A 132 2.63 -10.21 -0.92
N ALA A 133 2.94 -9.83 -2.16
CA ALA A 133 2.03 -10.01 -3.29
C ALA A 133 2.73 -10.79 -4.41
N GLN A 134 2.03 -11.75 -5.01
CA GLN A 134 2.58 -12.56 -6.10
C GLN A 134 1.56 -12.88 -7.21
N PHE A 135 2.03 -12.89 -8.46
CA PHE A 135 1.21 -13.16 -9.65
C PHE A 135 0.07 -12.14 -9.84
N GLY A 136 0.43 -10.85 -9.80
CA GLY A 136 -0.49 -9.74 -10.02
C GLY A 136 -0.43 -9.21 -11.45
N LEU A 137 -1.59 -8.95 -12.05
CA LEU A 137 -1.73 -8.18 -13.29
C LEU A 137 -2.40 -6.84 -12.98
N ILE A 138 -1.75 -5.74 -13.30
CA ILE A 138 -2.35 -4.41 -13.21
C ILE A 138 -2.39 -3.81 -14.61
N VAL A 139 -3.58 -3.37 -15.02
CA VAL A 139 -3.80 -2.65 -16.28
C VAL A 139 -4.48 -1.33 -15.95
N SER A 140 -3.68 -0.27 -15.95
CA SER A 140 -4.17 1.08 -15.73
C SER A 140 -5.17 1.48 -16.81
N GLY A 141 -6.20 2.21 -16.41
CA GLY A 141 -7.29 2.60 -17.30
C GLY A 141 -6.88 3.54 -18.43
N TYR A 142 -7.69 3.59 -19.48
CA TYR A 142 -7.59 4.61 -20.52
C TYR A 142 -8.69 5.64 -20.32
N CYS A 143 -8.33 6.86 -19.93
CA CYS A 143 -9.24 8.00 -19.95
C CYS A 143 -9.01 8.89 -21.17
N ILE A 144 -10.09 9.41 -21.73
CA ILE A 144 -10.02 10.47 -22.73
C ILE A 144 -9.72 11.78 -21.98
N PRO A 145 -8.69 12.56 -22.38
CA PRO A 145 -8.43 13.87 -21.79
C PRO A 145 -9.70 14.74 -21.77
N GLY A 146 -10.07 15.24 -20.59
CA GLY A 146 -11.25 16.10 -20.39
C GLY A 146 -12.58 15.38 -20.13
N ALA A 147 -12.59 14.05 -19.99
CA ALA A 147 -13.77 13.35 -19.46
C ALA A 147 -14.02 13.73 -17.98
N ALA A 148 -15.28 13.71 -17.55
CA ALA A 148 -15.64 13.89 -16.14
C ALA A 148 -15.08 12.72 -15.30
N SER A 149 -14.64 13.01 -14.08
CA SER A 149 -14.04 12.04 -13.15
C SER A 149 -14.92 10.80 -12.96
N GLY A 150 -14.30 9.62 -13.02
CA GLY A 150 -14.90 8.28 -12.92
C GLY A 150 -13.84 7.21 -13.13
N SER A 151 -14.19 5.92 -13.02
CA SER A 151 -13.23 4.81 -13.19
C SER A 151 -12.43 4.96 -14.50
N GLY A 152 -11.09 4.93 -14.43
CA GLY A 152 -10.19 5.03 -15.58
C GLY A 152 -9.29 6.26 -15.64
N PHE A 153 -9.27 7.11 -14.62
CA PHE A 153 -8.24 8.15 -14.41
C PHE A 153 -7.17 7.68 -13.40
N PRO A 154 -6.31 6.71 -13.76
CA PRO A 154 -5.38 6.13 -12.81
C PRO A 154 -4.41 7.18 -12.27
N ASP A 155 -4.13 7.14 -10.97
CA ASP A 155 -2.95 7.78 -10.42
C ASP A 155 -1.74 6.88 -10.67
N SER A 156 -1.50 5.91 -9.80
CA SER A 156 -0.35 4.99 -9.88
C SER A 156 -0.77 3.53 -9.92
N ALA A 157 0.09 2.70 -10.52
CA ALA A 157 -0.17 1.27 -10.55
C ALA A 157 0.03 0.64 -9.16
N VAL A 158 1.05 1.08 -8.43
CA VAL A 158 1.26 0.72 -7.03
C VAL A 158 1.63 1.98 -6.25
N GLU A 159 0.80 2.34 -5.29
CA GLU A 159 1.10 3.35 -4.28
C GLU A 159 1.55 2.64 -2.99
N MET A 160 2.55 3.21 -2.32
CA MET A 160 3.14 2.66 -1.12
C MET A 160 3.44 3.77 -0.14
N ASP A 161 2.54 3.89 0.81
CA ASP A 161 2.70 4.68 2.01
C ASP A 161 3.22 3.79 3.14
N GLY A 162 4.02 4.40 4.00
CA GLY A 162 4.70 3.71 5.06
C GLY A 162 3.84 3.60 6.30
N ALA A 163 4.19 4.37 7.31
CA ALA A 163 3.36 4.55 8.49
C ALA A 163 2.72 5.94 8.42
N GLU A 164 1.51 6.12 8.96
CA GLU A 164 0.77 7.42 8.98
C GLU A 164 1.54 8.53 9.74
N LYS A 165 2.67 8.17 10.35
CA LYS A 165 3.86 9.01 10.51
C LYS A 165 5.09 8.23 10.15
N SER A 166 6.00 8.82 9.38
CA SER A 166 7.12 8.10 8.78
C SER A 166 8.12 7.52 9.80
N ASP A 167 8.07 7.98 11.06
CA ASP A 167 8.85 7.47 12.19
C ASP A 167 8.09 6.53 13.14
N ALA A 168 6.81 6.27 12.88
CA ALA A 168 6.04 5.25 13.58
C ALA A 168 6.37 3.83 13.08
N GLN A 169 5.96 2.83 13.85
CA GLN A 169 6.10 1.41 13.49
C GLN A 169 4.78 0.66 13.69
N PRO A 170 4.46 -0.35 12.86
CA PRO A 170 5.27 -0.83 11.73
C PRO A 170 5.39 0.14 10.55
N VAL A 171 6.57 0.25 9.96
CA VAL A 171 6.72 0.83 8.61
C VAL A 171 6.39 -0.19 7.53
N THR A 172 5.81 0.22 6.40
CA THR A 172 5.53 -0.69 5.28
C THR A 172 6.85 -1.29 4.80
N THR A 173 6.91 -2.62 4.75
CA THR A 173 8.09 -3.36 4.30
C THR A 173 7.60 -4.65 3.65
N THR A 174 7.45 -4.59 2.34
CA THR A 174 6.76 -5.59 1.53
C THR A 174 7.66 -6.15 0.42
N ALA A 175 7.21 -7.22 -0.22
CA ALA A 175 7.84 -7.79 -1.39
C ALA A 175 6.80 -8.27 -2.41
N PHE A 176 6.98 -7.82 -3.65
CA PHE A 176 6.21 -8.16 -4.83
C PHE A 176 7.00 -9.12 -5.72
N TYR A 177 6.30 -10.12 -6.26
CA TYR A 177 6.88 -11.15 -7.12
C TYR A 177 6.00 -11.40 -8.35
N ASN A 178 6.60 -11.57 -9.54
CA ASN A 178 5.86 -11.96 -10.74
C ASN A 178 4.71 -11.00 -11.06
N MET A 179 4.97 -9.69 -10.95
CA MET A 179 3.98 -8.67 -11.25
C MET A 179 4.07 -8.24 -12.71
N THR A 180 2.94 -8.00 -13.35
CA THR A 180 2.87 -7.34 -14.67
C THR A 180 2.07 -6.06 -14.52
N LEU A 181 2.75 -4.92 -14.63
CA LEU A 181 2.17 -3.58 -14.53
C LEU A 181 2.18 -2.94 -15.91
N ILE A 182 0.99 -2.75 -16.47
CA ILE A 182 0.75 -2.03 -17.71
C ILE A 182 0.13 -0.69 -17.31
N GLY A 183 0.94 0.36 -17.36
CA GLY A 183 0.55 1.71 -17.04
C GLY A 183 -0.31 2.36 -18.12
N GLN A 184 -0.51 3.67 -17.98
CA GLN A 184 -1.15 4.51 -18.98
C GLN A 184 -0.20 5.63 -19.43
N PRO A 185 0.33 5.61 -20.67
CA PRO A 185 1.37 6.53 -21.13
C PRO A 185 0.93 8.00 -21.26
N LEU A 186 -0.38 8.29 -21.27
CA LEU A 186 -0.90 9.66 -21.45
C LEU A 186 -1.12 10.39 -20.13
N SER A 187 -1.94 9.81 -19.24
CA SER A 187 -2.47 10.47 -18.05
C SER A 187 -2.06 9.82 -16.73
N GLY A 188 -1.52 8.59 -16.76
CA GLY A 188 -1.04 7.92 -15.56
C GLY A 188 0.13 8.68 -14.92
N LYS A 189 0.28 8.60 -13.60
CA LYS A 189 1.37 9.25 -12.87
C LYS A 189 2.55 8.29 -12.73
N ALA A 190 2.50 7.30 -11.85
CA ALA A 190 3.64 6.44 -11.59
C ALA A 190 3.36 4.94 -11.77
N ALA A 191 4.39 4.15 -12.06
CA ALA A 191 4.26 2.69 -11.92
C ALA A 191 4.33 2.29 -10.44
N THR A 192 5.26 2.90 -9.71
CA THR A 192 5.44 2.72 -8.28
C THR A 192 5.70 4.06 -7.63
N LYS A 193 4.91 4.39 -6.61
CA LYS A 193 5.01 5.61 -5.83
C LYS A 193 5.34 5.26 -4.38
N PHE A 194 6.24 6.02 -3.78
CA PHE A 194 6.75 5.78 -2.43
C PHE A 194 6.58 7.01 -1.55
N ARG A 195 5.99 6.83 -0.37
CA ARG A 195 5.94 7.83 0.71
C ARG A 195 6.32 7.22 2.06
N ASP A 196 6.42 8.08 3.06
CA ASP A 196 6.49 7.76 4.49
C ASP A 196 7.39 6.60 4.92
N ASN A 197 8.61 6.54 4.35
CA ASN A 197 9.61 5.53 4.70
C ASN A 197 9.21 4.10 4.29
N ALA A 198 8.23 3.94 3.40
CA ALA A 198 7.82 2.67 2.80
C ALA A 198 8.98 1.95 2.12
N ARG A 199 8.94 0.62 2.15
CA ARG A 199 10.02 -0.23 1.62
C ARG A 199 9.41 -1.36 0.82
N ALA A 200 9.84 -1.51 -0.42
CA ALA A 200 9.33 -2.57 -1.27
C ALA A 200 10.40 -3.15 -2.19
N GLN A 201 10.32 -4.46 -2.38
CA GLN A 201 11.08 -5.16 -3.39
C GLN A 201 10.17 -5.61 -4.52
N PHE A 202 10.55 -5.40 -5.76
CA PHE A 202 9.89 -5.95 -6.94
C PHE A 202 10.82 -6.95 -7.62
N ASN A 203 10.38 -8.20 -7.69
CA ASN A 203 11.19 -9.31 -8.18
C ASN A 203 10.52 -10.01 -9.36
N ASN A 204 11.27 -10.21 -10.44
CA ASN A 204 10.78 -10.90 -11.64
C ASN A 204 9.47 -10.30 -12.17
N SER A 205 9.46 -8.97 -12.35
CA SER A 205 8.26 -8.21 -12.70
C SER A 205 8.44 -7.44 -14.01
N ILE A 206 7.33 -7.06 -14.64
CA ILE A 206 7.29 -6.26 -15.86
C ILE A 206 6.63 -4.93 -15.54
N PHE A 207 7.27 -3.84 -15.96
CA PHE A 207 6.76 -2.47 -15.86
C PHE A 207 6.76 -1.87 -17.25
N MET A 208 5.58 -1.62 -17.80
CA MET A 208 5.46 -1.09 -19.16
C MET A 208 4.43 -0.01 -19.29
N ASP A 209 4.59 0.82 -20.32
CA ASP A 209 3.64 1.86 -20.70
C ASP A 209 3.33 2.86 -19.57
N THR A 210 4.31 3.14 -18.71
CA THR A 210 4.15 4.06 -17.57
C THR A 210 4.00 5.51 -18.05
N GLY A 211 3.08 6.25 -17.42
CA GLY A 211 2.72 7.62 -17.80
C GLY A 211 3.79 8.68 -17.55
N LYS A 212 4.29 8.80 -16.32
CA LYS A 212 5.34 9.78 -16.00
C LYS A 212 6.60 9.13 -15.44
N GLU A 213 6.48 8.42 -14.32
CA GLU A 213 7.62 7.97 -13.52
C GLU A 213 7.51 6.48 -13.21
N VAL A 214 8.54 5.67 -13.50
CA VAL A 214 8.53 4.26 -13.08
C VAL A 214 8.60 4.19 -11.56
N VAL A 215 9.53 4.95 -10.98
CA VAL A 215 9.71 5.13 -9.54
C VAL A 215 9.47 6.60 -9.26
N LYS A 216 8.52 6.90 -8.36
CA LYS A 216 8.24 8.24 -7.87
C LYS A 216 8.45 8.30 -6.37
N ASN A 217 9.37 9.14 -5.91
CA ASN A 217 9.53 9.53 -4.53
C ASN A 217 8.58 10.68 -4.20
N ASP A 218 7.37 10.35 -3.74
CA ASP A 218 6.35 11.33 -3.39
C ASP A 218 6.50 11.69 -1.91
N ASN A 219 7.60 12.34 -1.57
CA ASN A 219 7.97 12.70 -0.20
C ASN A 219 7.09 13.83 0.41
N THR A 220 5.85 13.96 -0.05
CA THR A 220 4.83 14.91 0.41
C THR A 220 3.51 14.13 0.49
N ASP A 221 3.01 13.91 1.70
CA ASP A 221 1.82 13.09 1.96
C ASP A 221 0.52 13.90 2.03
N GLY A 222 0.55 15.21 1.77
CA GLY A 222 -0.66 16.05 1.85
C GLY A 222 -1.27 16.18 3.26
N GLU A 223 -0.81 15.38 4.23
CA GLU A 223 -1.15 15.40 5.64
C GLU A 223 -0.52 16.62 6.32
N ALA A 224 -1.11 17.79 6.06
CA ALA A 224 -0.66 19.09 6.56
C ALA A 224 -0.70 19.23 8.10
N THR A 225 -1.07 18.19 8.85
CA THR A 225 -1.24 18.25 10.30
C THR A 225 -0.03 17.70 11.06
N GLY A 226 1.09 18.43 11.04
CA GLY A 226 2.15 18.25 12.04
C GLY A 226 3.59 18.33 11.55
N GLY A 227 3.84 18.30 10.23
CA GLY A 227 5.19 18.42 9.67
C GLY A 227 6.13 17.26 10.05
N GLN A 228 5.59 16.05 10.19
CA GLN A 228 6.29 14.84 10.67
C GLN A 228 6.34 13.73 9.61
N THR A 229 6.73 14.08 8.38
CA THR A 229 6.43 13.26 7.21
C THR A 229 7.65 13.07 6.31
N GLY A 230 7.61 12.02 5.50
CA GLY A 230 8.65 11.63 4.55
C GLY A 230 9.88 10.90 5.10
N TYR A 231 10.71 10.49 4.15
CA TYR A 231 11.99 9.85 4.37
C TYR A 231 12.99 10.79 5.05
N GLY A 232 13.86 10.24 5.90
CA GLY A 232 14.87 10.99 6.65
C GLY A 232 14.33 11.70 7.90
N TYR A 233 13.01 11.69 8.11
CA TYR A 233 12.40 12.32 9.27
C TYR A 233 12.79 11.62 10.58
N ASN A 234 13.09 12.40 11.63
CA ASN A 234 13.41 11.95 12.98
C ASN A 234 14.47 10.82 13.06
N GLY A 235 15.46 10.84 12.15
CA GLY A 235 16.54 9.85 12.12
C GLY A 235 16.17 8.52 11.44
N THR A 236 15.02 8.46 10.76
CA THR A 236 14.74 7.39 9.79
C THR A 236 15.64 7.51 8.56
N LEU A 237 15.67 6.49 7.71
CA LEU A 237 16.50 6.47 6.51
C LEU A 237 15.97 7.47 5.48
N THR A 238 16.88 8.14 4.76
CA THR A 238 16.49 8.91 3.56
C THR A 238 16.04 7.96 2.45
N PHE A 239 15.30 8.47 1.46
CA PHE A 239 14.87 7.66 0.32
C PHE A 239 16.09 7.05 -0.39
N ALA A 240 17.17 7.82 -0.57
CA ALA A 240 18.41 7.32 -1.16
C ALA A 240 19.07 6.19 -0.34
N ASP A 241 19.03 6.27 0.99
CA ASP A 241 19.65 5.26 1.85
C ASP A 241 18.91 3.92 1.82
N THR A 242 17.59 3.90 1.59
CA THR A 242 16.82 2.64 1.54
C THR A 242 17.22 1.76 0.35
N TRP A 243 17.69 2.34 -0.74
CA TRP A 243 18.22 1.62 -1.92
C TRP A 243 19.55 0.92 -1.67
N THR A 244 20.34 1.40 -0.71
CA THR A 244 21.69 0.85 -0.43
C THR A 244 21.74 0.04 0.86
N THR A 245 20.76 0.23 1.74
CA THR A 245 20.62 -0.46 3.02
C THR A 245 20.13 -1.89 2.82
N ALA A 246 20.76 -2.86 3.50
CA ALA A 246 20.38 -4.27 3.41
C ALA A 246 18.99 -4.53 4.00
N TYR A 247 18.26 -5.49 3.42
CA TYR A 247 16.87 -5.82 3.79
C TYR A 247 16.65 -6.15 5.28
N ASN A 248 17.69 -6.62 5.98
CA ASN A 248 17.65 -7.03 7.39
C ASN A 248 18.12 -5.93 8.35
N VAL A 249 18.27 -4.69 7.87
CA VAL A 249 18.48 -3.52 8.72
C VAL A 249 17.12 -2.94 9.09
N TYR A 250 16.86 -2.87 10.39
CA TYR A 250 15.60 -2.39 10.93
C TYR A 250 15.72 -0.96 11.44
N SER A 251 14.61 -0.24 11.51
CA SER A 251 14.59 1.11 12.08
C SER A 251 15.15 1.10 13.50
N THR A 252 16.05 2.02 13.83
CA THR A 252 16.45 2.30 15.21
C THR A 252 15.48 3.24 15.91
N VAL A 253 14.56 3.85 15.15
CA VAL A 253 13.51 4.74 15.64
C VAL A 253 12.27 3.90 15.94
N ASN A 254 11.81 3.99 17.19
CA ASN A 254 10.62 3.30 17.71
C ASN A 254 10.57 1.78 17.41
N PRO A 255 11.67 1.01 17.51
CA PRO A 255 11.72 -0.36 17.01
C PRO A 255 10.76 -1.30 17.74
N PHE A 256 10.34 -2.35 17.03
CA PHE A 256 9.83 -3.56 17.68
C PHE A 256 10.87 -4.14 18.66
N ALA A 257 10.41 -4.82 19.70
CA ALA A 257 11.30 -5.58 20.58
C ALA A 257 12.04 -6.71 19.84
N SER A 258 11.42 -7.28 18.79
CA SER A 258 12.02 -8.26 17.90
C SER A 258 11.74 -7.92 16.42
N PRO A 259 12.48 -6.96 15.83
CA PRO A 259 12.20 -6.47 14.48
C PRO A 259 12.28 -7.55 13.40
N ALA A 260 13.22 -8.49 13.51
CA ALA A 260 13.36 -9.58 12.53
C ALA A 260 12.11 -10.48 12.45
N SER A 261 11.37 -10.62 13.55
CA SER A 261 10.13 -11.40 13.56
C SER A 261 8.96 -10.62 12.97
N ALA A 262 8.98 -9.29 13.06
CA ALA A 262 7.96 -8.40 12.53
C ALA A 262 8.10 -8.18 11.01
N TYR A 263 9.32 -8.26 10.49
CA TYR A 263 9.68 -7.92 9.10
C TYR A 263 10.17 -9.13 8.32
N THR A 264 9.22 -9.94 7.83
CA THR A 264 9.50 -11.21 7.15
C THR A 264 9.21 -11.21 5.64
N ALA A 265 8.70 -10.10 5.10
CA ALA A 265 8.34 -10.01 3.69
C ALA A 265 9.57 -10.10 2.77
N GLN A 266 10.63 -9.39 3.14
CA GLN A 266 11.90 -9.35 2.41
C GLN A 266 12.86 -10.39 2.98
N SER A 267 13.62 -11.07 2.11
CA SER A 267 14.51 -12.19 2.51
C SER A 267 15.96 -12.06 2.02
N SER A 268 16.25 -11.09 1.17
CA SER A 268 17.57 -10.81 0.62
C SER A 268 17.62 -9.39 0.07
N GLY A 269 18.79 -8.89 -0.34
CA GLY A 269 18.88 -7.66 -1.11
C GLY A 269 18.79 -6.38 -0.27
N LYS A 270 18.09 -5.37 -0.79
CA LYS A 270 18.00 -4.00 -0.24
C LYS A 270 16.58 -3.65 0.19
N LEU A 271 16.39 -2.65 1.06
CA LEU A 271 15.06 -2.30 1.56
C LEU A 271 14.11 -1.85 0.43
N ILE A 272 14.63 -1.06 -0.52
CA ILE A 272 13.98 -0.80 -1.80
C ILE A 272 14.83 -1.39 -2.92
N GLN A 273 14.22 -2.19 -3.79
CA GLN A 273 14.94 -2.86 -4.87
C GLN A 273 14.03 -3.33 -6.00
N TYR A 274 14.53 -3.25 -7.24
CA TYR A 274 13.97 -3.94 -8.40
C TYR A 274 14.99 -4.98 -8.84
N THR A 275 14.58 -6.24 -9.04
CA THR A 275 15.50 -7.33 -9.43
C THR A 275 14.84 -8.24 -10.43
N ASP A 276 15.63 -8.67 -11.41
CA ASP A 276 15.19 -9.52 -12.52
C ASP A 276 13.93 -9.00 -13.23
N SER A 277 13.77 -7.67 -13.25
CA SER A 277 12.58 -7.01 -13.75
C SER A 277 12.82 -6.34 -15.09
N VAL A 278 11.79 -6.31 -15.94
CA VAL A 278 11.81 -5.72 -17.28
C VAL A 278 11.08 -4.39 -17.25
N PHE A 279 11.76 -3.34 -17.70
CA PHE A 279 11.17 -2.03 -17.95
C PHE A 279 11.06 -1.85 -19.46
N PHE A 280 9.85 -1.70 -19.98
CA PHE A 280 9.60 -1.71 -21.43
C PHE A 280 8.64 -0.59 -21.84
N ASN A 281 8.97 0.12 -22.93
CA ASN A 281 8.10 1.14 -23.52
C ASN A 281 7.60 2.25 -22.56
N ASN A 282 8.36 2.55 -21.50
CA ASN A 282 8.14 3.75 -20.69
C ASN A 282 8.74 4.95 -21.45
N THR A 283 7.93 5.57 -22.30
CA THR A 283 8.38 6.54 -23.32
C THR A 283 8.53 7.97 -22.79
N ASN A 284 8.02 8.26 -21.59
CA ASN A 284 8.23 9.55 -20.95
C ASN A 284 9.71 9.72 -20.58
N ALA A 285 10.32 10.85 -20.95
CA ALA A 285 11.72 11.12 -20.65
C ALA A 285 12.01 11.16 -19.13
N ALA A 286 11.01 11.50 -18.31
CA ALA A 286 11.12 11.50 -16.85
C ALA A 286 10.92 10.10 -16.23
N ALA A 287 10.63 9.07 -17.02
CA ALA A 287 10.31 7.74 -16.48
C ALA A 287 11.42 7.10 -15.64
N TYR A 288 12.67 7.52 -15.85
CA TYR A 288 13.86 6.92 -15.22
C TYR A 288 14.69 7.92 -14.41
N THR A 289 14.18 9.10 -14.09
CA THR A 289 14.98 10.14 -13.42
C THR A 289 15.21 9.89 -11.92
N GLU A 290 14.48 8.95 -11.32
CA GLU A 290 14.57 8.61 -9.89
C GLU A 290 14.92 7.14 -9.59
N ALA A 291 15.18 6.33 -10.63
CA ALA A 291 15.54 4.91 -10.51
C ALA A 291 17.06 4.68 -10.49
#